data_AF-A0A9D8BQV1-F1
#
_entry.id   AF-A0A9D8BQV1-F1
#
_cell.length_a   1.000
_cell.length_b   1.000
_cell.length_c   1.000
_cell.angle_alpha   90.00
_cell.angle_beta   90.00
_cell.angle_gamma   90.00
#
_symmetry.space_group_name_H-M   'P 1'
#
loop_
_entity.id
_entity.type
_entity.pdbx_description
1 polymer ?
#
loop_
_entity_poly.entity_id
_entity_poly.type
_entity_poly.pdbx_seq_one_letter_code
_entity_poly.pdbx_strand_id
1 'polypeptide(L)'
;MLPMIGLVEHERTTVRLSFAAAAGWIVAFSRAFWYQAGLTEVYLLNAAIFAGVIVLVIRAVARQERRWFWAACALCGVGAANHTMTFAILAPGLGVVGVWLATRQQMTAKSRKRRPLAPSEPLTRRLARLFGPALLLGLLGLTLYAYLPLRAAKEPPRNWGDPSSFGRFLWSVRGGEFARNYLLKAQPGVPFDSNTYPPFFRRRIGEWLAWTGEQILPLPREQTALCALVGFIILAVSFAGWMSVARQMPIFAAFLAVAAGVNLFLISIYNIADIQGYFFPMHVISVICIFVFCAKMHYLAESRLLAARSDLLAALFLALPAIAWLGGRSHCDHSNYDAAERYGREVLARLENDAMILTHGDYDIHPLWYQQVVERRRRDVVVLGANWLATPGYAKSFAGRYDPPVAAPQLSETPVGAEAFYKVLVEEVMRPNLERRPLYSTQFDSRMKARAEQIEIPVFQDDSEVNVDERPYLPKPWLYRLQSVRLNSTSVSH
;
A
#
# COMPACT_ATOMS: atom_id res chain seq x y z
N MET A 1 2.67 5.50 27.07
CA MET A 1 3.00 6.89 26.66
C MET A 1 2.81 7.88 27.79
N LEU A 2 1.60 7.98 28.35
CA LEU A 2 1.24 8.99 29.37
C LEU A 2 2.12 9.01 30.64
N PRO A 3 2.60 7.86 31.17
CA PRO A 3 3.47 7.90 32.35
C PRO A 3 4.87 8.47 32.10
N MET A 4 5.38 8.33 30.87
CA MET A 4 6.73 8.77 30.50
C MET A 4 6.79 10.24 30.04
N ILE A 5 5.63 10.87 29.85
CA ILE A 5 5.51 12.26 29.43
C ILE A 5 5.53 13.23 30.64
N GLY A 6 5.63 12.73 31.88
CA GLY A 6 5.81 13.57 33.08
C GLY A 6 4.51 14.10 33.68
N LEU A 7 3.37 13.50 33.36
CA LEU A 7 2.05 13.90 33.85
C LEU A 7 1.60 13.15 35.13
N VAL A 8 2.43 12.41 35.87
CA VAL A 8 1.94 11.41 36.86
C VAL A 8 2.08 11.78 38.33
N GLU A 9 0.92 11.89 38.99
CA GLU A 9 0.66 11.42 40.37
C GLU A 9 -0.26 10.18 40.34
N HIS A 10 -0.19 9.36 41.39
CA HIS A 10 -0.58 7.94 41.42
C HIS A 10 -2.08 7.65 41.27
N GLU A 11 -2.97 8.57 41.69
CA GLU A 11 -4.44 8.37 41.69
C GLU A 11 -5.10 8.47 40.31
N ARG A 12 -4.40 8.99 39.28
CA ARG A 12 -4.98 9.31 37.96
C ARG A 12 -4.84 8.19 36.92
N THR A 13 -4.65 6.95 37.35
CA THR A 13 -4.22 5.85 36.45
C THR A 13 -5.38 5.26 35.63
N THR A 14 -6.57 5.13 36.20
CA THR A 14 -7.74 4.50 35.55
C THR A 14 -8.28 5.33 34.39
N VAL A 15 -8.50 6.63 34.59
CA VAL A 15 -9.02 7.52 33.53
C VAL A 15 -8.06 7.58 32.33
N ARG A 16 -6.74 7.55 32.59
CA ARG A 16 -5.72 7.50 31.55
C ARG A 16 -5.69 6.19 30.77
N LEU A 17 -5.95 5.07 31.45
CA LEU A 17 -6.11 3.78 30.80
C LEU A 17 -7.37 3.78 29.93
N SER A 18 -8.47 4.39 30.37
CA SER A 18 -9.68 4.55 29.57
C SER A 18 -9.46 5.39 28.32
N PHE A 19 -8.75 6.52 28.41
CA PHE A 19 -8.37 7.30 27.22
C PHE A 19 -7.44 6.53 26.28
N ALA A 20 -6.48 5.77 26.81
CA ALA A 20 -5.60 4.94 26.01
C ALA A 20 -6.32 3.72 25.38
N ALA A 21 -7.35 3.19 26.04
CA ALA A 21 -8.20 2.14 25.50
C ALA A 21 -9.11 2.68 24.40
N ALA A 22 -9.84 3.78 24.67
CA ALA A 22 -10.63 4.51 23.67
C ALA A 22 -9.78 4.83 22.45
N ALA A 23 -8.52 5.21 22.68
CA ALA A 23 -7.57 5.50 21.63
C ALA A 23 -7.28 4.33 20.71
N GLY A 24 -6.92 3.20 21.29
CA GLY A 24 -6.70 1.97 20.54
C GLY A 24 -7.95 1.53 19.78
N TRP A 25 -9.13 1.72 20.39
CA TRP A 25 -10.41 1.31 19.79
C TRP A 25 -10.82 2.22 18.63
N ILE A 26 -10.61 3.55 18.71
CA ILE A 26 -10.86 4.47 17.59
C ILE A 26 -10.01 4.08 16.39
N VAL A 27 -8.74 3.71 16.60
CA VAL A 27 -7.86 3.23 15.52
C VAL A 27 -8.33 1.88 14.99
N ALA A 28 -8.58 0.93 15.89
CA ALA A 28 -8.96 -0.42 15.51
C ALA A 28 -10.25 -0.47 14.70
N PHE A 29 -11.22 0.38 15.04
CA PHE A 29 -12.51 0.48 14.36
C PHE A 29 -12.57 1.64 13.35
N SER A 30 -11.47 2.34 13.09
CA SER A 30 -11.45 3.31 11.98
C SER A 30 -11.60 2.55 10.67
N ARG A 31 -12.35 3.15 9.74
CA ARG A 31 -12.75 2.49 8.49
C ARG A 31 -11.56 1.88 7.76
N ALA A 32 -10.46 2.61 7.60
CA ALA A 32 -9.32 2.12 6.84
C ALA A 32 -8.55 1.02 7.59
N PHE A 33 -8.36 1.14 8.91
CA PHE A 33 -7.66 0.11 9.68
C PHE A 33 -8.45 -1.19 9.71
N TRP A 34 -9.75 -1.12 9.95
CA TRP A 34 -10.59 -2.31 9.95
C TRP A 34 -10.69 -2.94 8.55
N TYR A 35 -10.87 -2.13 7.51
CA TYR A 35 -10.88 -2.61 6.13
C TYR A 35 -9.58 -3.33 5.76
N GLN A 36 -8.42 -2.71 6.05
CA GLN A 36 -7.12 -3.34 5.78
C GLN A 36 -6.86 -4.58 6.64
N ALA A 37 -7.47 -4.69 7.82
CA ALA A 37 -7.37 -5.89 8.65
C ALA A 37 -8.13 -7.10 8.07
N GLY A 38 -9.14 -6.85 7.25
CA GLY A 38 -9.88 -7.88 6.52
C GLY A 38 -9.31 -8.21 5.14
N LEU A 39 -8.17 -7.61 4.76
CA LEU A 39 -7.53 -7.82 3.46
C LEU A 39 -6.17 -8.51 3.62
N THR A 40 -5.80 -9.31 2.62
CA THR A 40 -4.45 -9.89 2.53
C THR A 40 -3.51 -8.90 1.85
N GLU A 41 -3.22 -7.80 2.55
CA GLU A 41 -2.42 -6.68 2.07
C GLU A 41 -1.27 -6.34 3.02
N VAL A 42 -0.26 -5.62 2.52
CA VAL A 42 0.97 -5.31 3.27
C VAL A 42 0.79 -4.22 4.34
N TYR A 43 -0.28 -3.42 4.25
CA TYR A 43 -0.42 -2.17 5.00
C TYR A 43 -0.68 -2.37 6.50
N LEU A 44 -1.45 -3.38 6.91
CA LEU A 44 -1.72 -3.60 8.33
C LEU A 44 -0.45 -4.07 9.08
N LEU A 45 0.26 -5.05 8.54
CA LEU A 45 1.55 -5.47 9.09
C LEU A 45 2.52 -4.29 9.12
N ASN A 46 2.49 -3.45 8.08
CA ASN A 46 3.30 -2.24 8.05
C ASN A 46 2.96 -1.26 9.19
N ALA A 47 1.68 -1.01 9.42
CA ALA A 47 1.21 -0.15 10.50
C ALA A 47 1.62 -0.68 11.88
N ALA A 48 1.56 -2.01 12.08
CA ALA A 48 2.02 -2.66 13.31
C ALA A 48 3.53 -2.48 13.52
N ILE A 49 4.33 -2.66 12.47
CA ILE A 49 5.79 -2.40 12.49
C ILE A 49 6.06 -0.93 12.83
N PHE A 50 5.34 0.00 12.19
CA PHE A 50 5.47 1.44 12.44
C PHE A 50 5.18 1.80 13.91
N ALA A 51 4.08 1.27 14.46
CA ALA A 51 3.72 1.44 15.86
C ALA A 51 4.77 0.82 16.81
N GLY A 52 5.30 -0.36 16.46
CA GLY A 52 6.38 -1.02 17.21
C GLY A 52 7.66 -0.17 17.24
N VAL A 53 8.07 0.39 16.11
CA VAL A 53 9.23 1.31 16.03
C VAL A 53 8.99 2.55 16.89
N ILE A 54 7.80 3.15 16.83
CA ILE A 54 7.43 4.28 17.68
C ILE A 54 7.61 3.93 19.17
N VAL A 55 7.07 2.79 19.62
CA VAL A 55 7.19 2.36 21.02
C VAL A 55 8.66 2.19 21.43
N LEU A 56 9.47 1.60 20.56
CA LEU A 56 10.91 1.39 20.80
C LEU A 56 11.66 2.72 20.83
N VAL A 57 11.35 3.67 19.95
CA VAL A 57 11.92 5.02 19.97
C VAL A 57 11.57 5.75 21.25
N ILE A 58 10.32 5.68 21.71
CA ILE A 58 9.92 6.30 22.98
C ILE A 58 10.73 5.70 24.13
N ARG A 59 10.91 4.37 24.18
CA ARG A 59 11.75 3.72 25.20
C ARG A 59 13.22 4.14 25.07
N ALA A 60 13.74 4.26 23.85
CA ALA A 60 15.10 4.71 23.60
C ALA A 60 15.32 6.14 24.09
N VAL A 61 14.38 7.06 23.82
CA VAL A 61 14.46 8.46 24.25
C VAL A 61 14.25 8.61 25.76
N ALA A 62 13.22 7.96 26.32
CA ALA A 62 12.90 8.09 27.73
C ALA A 62 13.94 7.43 28.65
N ARG A 63 14.43 6.24 28.30
CA ARG A 63 15.42 5.50 29.09
C ARG A 63 16.87 5.78 28.71
N GLN A 64 17.10 6.38 27.54
CA GLN A 64 18.44 6.67 27.01
C GLN A 64 19.31 5.41 26.83
N GLU A 65 18.66 4.28 26.54
CA GLU A 65 19.32 3.00 26.38
C GLU A 65 19.42 2.64 24.89
N ARG A 66 20.64 2.29 24.46
CA ARG A 66 20.97 1.96 23.06
C ARG A 66 20.23 0.71 22.56
N ARG A 67 19.91 -0.25 23.45
CA ARG A 67 19.22 -1.49 23.08
C ARG A 67 17.85 -1.25 22.41
N TRP A 68 17.10 -0.25 22.87
CA TRP A 68 15.79 0.07 22.28
C TRP A 68 15.96 0.75 20.93
N PHE A 69 17.00 1.58 20.77
CA PHE A 69 17.36 2.15 19.47
C PHE A 69 17.76 1.06 18.47
N TRP A 70 18.61 0.12 18.88
CA TRP A 70 19.00 -1.02 18.04
C TRP A 70 17.81 -1.91 17.67
N ALA A 71 16.92 -2.19 18.62
CA ALA A 71 15.67 -2.90 18.34
C ALA A 71 14.77 -2.14 17.36
N ALA A 72 14.69 -0.80 17.47
CA ALA A 72 13.94 0.03 16.53
C ALA A 72 14.52 -0.04 15.12
N CYS A 73 15.86 -0.02 14.98
CA CYS A 73 16.54 -0.19 13.69
C CYS A 73 16.35 -1.59 13.11
N ALA A 74 16.40 -2.64 13.95
CA ALA A 74 16.13 -4.01 13.52
C ALA A 74 14.71 -4.16 12.96
N LEU A 75 13.71 -3.66 13.70
CA LEU A 75 12.31 -3.70 13.30
C LEU A 75 12.04 -2.84 12.05
N CYS A 76 12.72 -1.70 11.91
CA CYS A 76 12.69 -0.89 10.69
C CYS A 76 13.23 -1.66 9.47
N GLY A 77 14.31 -2.44 9.65
CA GLY A 77 14.85 -3.32 8.61
C GLY A 77 13.87 -4.43 8.18
N VAL A 78 13.18 -5.06 9.14
CA VAL A 78 12.08 -6.00 8.82
C VAL A 78 10.94 -5.29 8.09
N GLY A 79 10.58 -4.09 8.54
CA GLY A 79 9.59 -3.23 7.88
C GLY A 79 9.94 -2.90 6.44
N ALA A 80 11.22 -2.67 6.15
CA ALA A 80 11.73 -2.42 4.82
C ALA A 80 11.51 -3.59 3.87
N ALA A 81 11.52 -4.83 4.38
CA ALA A 81 11.24 -6.05 3.61
C ALA A 81 9.73 -6.31 3.40
N ASN A 82 8.88 -5.77 4.27
CA ASN A 82 7.42 -5.79 4.09
C ASN A 82 6.95 -4.69 3.13
N HIS A 83 7.42 -3.46 3.33
CA HIS A 83 7.07 -2.31 2.51
C HIS A 83 8.23 -1.29 2.48
N THR A 84 8.82 -1.06 1.31
CA THR A 84 10.06 -0.28 1.18
C THR A 84 9.97 1.15 1.73
N MET A 85 8.79 1.78 1.67
CA MET A 85 8.63 3.13 2.24
C MET A 85 8.78 3.19 3.76
N THR A 86 8.63 2.09 4.47
CA THR A 86 8.76 2.05 5.93
C THR A 86 10.17 2.45 6.36
N PHE A 87 11.16 1.94 5.63
CA PHE A 87 12.53 2.39 5.79
C PHE A 87 12.69 3.86 5.43
N ALA A 88 12.18 4.28 4.27
CA ALA A 88 12.30 5.66 3.79
C ALA A 88 11.76 6.67 4.83
N ILE A 89 10.61 6.37 5.43
CA ILE A 89 9.92 7.23 6.39
C ILE A 89 10.63 7.22 7.76
N LEU A 90 11.02 6.04 8.26
CA LEU A 90 11.51 5.90 9.65
C LEU A 90 13.02 6.14 9.79
N ALA A 91 13.82 5.78 8.79
CA ALA A 91 15.28 5.82 8.90
C ALA A 91 15.84 7.23 9.15
N PRO A 92 15.37 8.31 8.48
CA PRO A 92 15.85 9.66 8.76
C PRO A 92 15.55 10.09 10.20
N GLY A 93 14.36 9.78 10.72
CA GLY A 93 13.99 10.05 12.11
C GLY A 93 14.84 9.25 13.10
N LEU A 94 15.12 7.96 12.82
CA LEU A 94 16.03 7.14 13.63
C LEU A 94 17.45 7.73 13.63
N GLY A 95 17.89 8.32 12.51
CA GLY A 95 19.13 9.09 12.45
C GLY A 95 19.19 10.21 13.48
N VAL A 96 18.13 11.02 13.59
CA VAL A 96 18.01 12.09 14.61
C VAL A 96 18.14 11.52 16.02
N VAL A 97 17.41 10.45 16.33
CA VAL A 97 17.46 9.79 17.66
C VAL A 97 18.85 9.24 17.95
N GLY A 98 19.50 8.61 16.97
CA GLY A 98 20.84 8.04 17.11
C GLY A 98 21.92 9.09 17.35
N VAL A 99 21.92 10.19 16.58
CA VAL A 99 22.85 11.32 16.77
C VAL A 99 22.66 11.94 18.15
N TRP A 100 21.42 12.12 18.60
CA TRP A 100 21.15 12.62 19.95
C TRP A 100 21.66 11.67 21.05
N LEU A 101 21.43 10.35 20.92
CA LEU A 101 21.94 9.35 21.88
C LEU A 101 23.47 9.34 21.94
N ALA A 102 24.16 9.49 20.80
CA ALA A 102 25.62 9.50 20.73
C ALA A 102 26.24 10.76 21.37
N THR A 103 25.57 11.91 21.27
CA THR A 103 26.04 13.19 21.80
C THR A 103 25.74 13.36 23.29
N ARG A 104 24.57 12.93 23.79
CA ARG A 104 24.15 13.14 25.19
C ARG A 104 25.01 12.39 26.23
N GLN A 105 25.61 11.26 25.87
CA GLN A 105 26.39 10.45 26.82
C GLN A 105 27.65 11.13 27.37
N GLN A 106 28.13 12.21 26.74
CA GLN A 106 29.21 13.03 27.29
C GLN A 106 28.77 13.84 28.53
N MET A 107 27.48 14.21 28.63
CA MET A 107 27.00 15.08 29.71
C MET A 107 26.79 14.33 31.03
N THR A 108 26.36 13.06 30.98
CA THR A 108 26.17 12.24 32.18
C THR A 108 27.49 11.74 32.78
N ALA A 109 28.50 11.48 31.95
CA ALA A 109 29.83 11.09 32.42
C ALA A 109 30.58 12.23 33.17
N LYS A 110 30.33 13.50 32.80
CA LYS A 110 30.90 14.67 33.51
C LYS A 110 30.30 14.89 34.91
N SER A 111 29.10 14.37 35.18
CA SER A 111 28.35 14.63 36.42
C SER A 111 28.61 13.60 37.53
N ARG A 112 29.20 12.43 37.23
CA ARG A 112 29.33 11.32 38.19
C ARG A 112 30.80 11.04 38.56
N LYS A 113 31.30 11.83 39.51
CA LYS A 113 32.59 11.73 40.24
C LYS A 113 33.88 11.83 39.41
N ARG A 114 34.77 12.71 39.91
CA ARG A 114 36.18 12.91 39.53
C ARG A 114 36.93 11.57 39.44
N ARG A 115 36.99 10.97 38.25
CA ARG A 115 38.05 10.05 37.83
C ARG A 115 38.91 10.78 36.78
N PRO A 116 40.23 10.53 36.72
CA PRO A 116 41.08 11.16 35.71
C PRO A 116 40.54 10.85 34.31
N LEU A 117 40.45 11.89 33.47
CA LEU A 117 39.87 11.82 32.12
C LEU A 117 40.59 10.75 31.28
N ALA A 118 39.89 9.66 30.96
CA ALA A 118 40.15 8.99 29.69
C ALA A 118 39.88 10.02 28.57
N PRO A 119 40.68 10.05 27.48
CA PRO A 119 40.42 10.94 26.36
C PRO A 119 38.96 10.76 25.92
N SER A 120 38.20 11.86 25.93
CA SER A 120 36.78 11.80 25.57
C SER A 120 36.67 11.16 24.19
N GLU A 121 35.98 10.02 24.12
CA GLU A 121 35.90 9.24 22.89
C GLU A 121 35.43 10.14 21.73
N PRO A 122 36.15 10.17 20.59
CA PRO A 122 35.78 11.02 19.46
C PRO A 122 34.37 10.68 18.99
N LEU A 123 33.62 11.71 18.56
CA LEU A 123 32.23 11.55 18.13
C LEU A 123 32.08 10.48 17.05
N THR A 124 33.05 10.40 16.13
CA THR A 124 33.12 9.38 15.08
C THR A 124 33.07 7.94 15.63
N ARG A 125 33.83 7.65 16.69
CA ARG A 125 33.85 6.31 17.31
C ARG A 125 32.57 6.00 18.07
N ARG A 126 31.96 7.01 18.73
CA ARG A 126 30.65 6.88 19.38
C ARG A 126 29.54 6.61 18.38
N LEU A 127 29.53 7.35 17.27
CA LEU A 127 28.61 7.12 16.16
C LEU A 127 28.81 5.72 15.58
N ALA A 128 30.05 5.29 15.31
CA ALA A 128 30.34 3.95 14.82
C ALA A 128 29.85 2.84 15.78
N ARG A 129 30.05 2.98 17.09
CA ARG A 129 29.56 2.01 18.10
C ARG A 129 28.04 1.96 18.22
N LEU A 130 27.34 3.05 17.87
CA LEU A 130 25.89 3.09 17.91
C LEU A 130 25.28 2.62 16.58
N PHE A 131 25.74 3.17 15.47
CA PHE A 131 25.23 2.90 14.13
C PHE A 131 25.75 1.59 13.52
N GLY A 132 26.92 1.09 13.92
CA GLY A 132 27.45 -0.19 13.46
C GLY A 132 26.50 -1.35 13.77
N PRO A 133 26.16 -1.62 15.05
CA PRO A 133 25.17 -2.62 15.39
C PRO A 133 23.78 -2.33 14.81
N ALA A 134 23.37 -1.06 14.75
CA ALA A 134 22.09 -0.66 14.17
C ALA A 134 22.00 -1.03 12.67
N LEU A 135 23.06 -0.78 11.91
CA LEU A 135 23.17 -1.11 10.49
C LEU A 135 23.14 -2.63 10.31
N LEU A 136 23.94 -3.38 11.08
CA LEU A 136 23.96 -4.85 11.00
C LEU A 136 22.59 -5.45 11.26
N LEU A 137 21.89 -4.98 12.30
CA LEU A 137 20.54 -5.47 12.63
C LEU A 137 19.48 -5.05 11.59
N GLY A 138 19.60 -3.83 11.04
CA GLY A 138 18.73 -3.39 9.94
C GLY A 138 18.94 -4.22 8.67
N LEU A 139 20.20 -4.48 8.30
CA LEU A 139 20.56 -5.34 7.18
C LEU A 139 20.09 -6.78 7.38
N LEU A 140 20.10 -7.29 8.62
CA LEU A 140 19.55 -8.61 8.92
C LEU A 140 18.06 -8.70 8.57
N GLY A 141 17.27 -7.65 8.84
CA GLY A 141 15.87 -7.59 8.41
C GLY A 141 15.71 -7.64 6.88
N LEU A 142 16.62 -7.00 6.14
CA LEU A 142 16.62 -7.01 4.67
C LEU A 142 16.97 -8.37 4.07
N THR A 143 17.56 -9.30 4.84
CA THR A 143 17.82 -10.66 4.33
C THR A 143 16.55 -11.42 3.96
N LEU A 144 15.38 -10.99 4.45
CA LEU A 144 14.08 -11.51 4.04
C LEU A 144 13.83 -11.37 2.53
N TYR A 145 14.44 -10.38 1.87
CA TYR A 145 14.38 -10.26 0.41
C TYR A 145 15.03 -11.43 -0.33
N ALA A 146 15.89 -12.23 0.30
CA ALA A 146 16.44 -13.44 -0.29
C ALA A 146 15.36 -14.46 -0.69
N TYR A 147 14.15 -14.36 -0.12
CA TYR A 147 12.98 -15.13 -0.57
C TYR A 147 12.72 -14.98 -2.08
N LEU A 148 12.88 -13.77 -2.63
CA LEU A 148 12.58 -13.49 -4.04
C LEU A 148 13.42 -14.33 -5.02
N PRO A 149 14.76 -14.27 -5.02
CA PRO A 149 15.58 -15.10 -5.92
C PRO A 149 15.42 -16.60 -5.64
N LEU A 150 15.24 -17.01 -4.38
CA LEU A 150 15.04 -18.42 -4.01
C LEU A 150 13.74 -18.98 -4.61
N ARG A 151 12.68 -18.18 -4.67
CA ARG A 151 11.41 -18.58 -5.30
C ARG A 151 11.48 -18.50 -6.82
N ALA A 152 12.12 -17.49 -7.38
CA ALA A 152 12.31 -17.38 -8.83
C ALA A 152 13.06 -18.59 -9.39
N ALA A 153 14.05 -19.10 -8.67
CA ALA A 153 14.80 -20.31 -9.03
C ALA A 153 13.97 -21.61 -9.06
N LYS A 154 12.72 -21.60 -8.56
CA LYS A 154 11.78 -22.74 -8.64
C LYS A 154 10.87 -22.68 -9.86
N GLU A 155 11.12 -21.75 -10.78
CA GLU A 155 10.35 -21.55 -12.01
C GLU A 155 8.84 -21.53 -11.74
N PRO A 156 8.36 -20.63 -10.86
CA PRO A 156 6.94 -20.57 -10.54
C PRO A 156 6.13 -20.28 -11.81
N PRO A 157 4.86 -20.72 -11.89
CA PRO A 157 4.02 -20.54 -13.08
C PRO A 157 3.93 -19.08 -13.56
N ARG A 158 4.12 -18.13 -12.63
CA ARG A 158 4.27 -16.69 -12.88
C ARG A 158 5.49 -16.18 -12.12
N ASN A 159 6.46 -15.59 -12.81
CA ASN A 159 7.69 -15.04 -12.24
C ASN A 159 7.85 -13.55 -12.66
N TRP A 160 7.03 -12.67 -12.08
CA TRP A 160 7.00 -11.24 -12.47
C TRP A 160 8.30 -10.52 -12.12
N GLY A 161 8.87 -9.81 -13.10
CA GLY A 161 10.15 -9.13 -12.95
C GLY A 161 11.36 -10.06 -12.85
N ASP A 162 11.14 -11.36 -12.61
CA ASP A 162 12.12 -12.44 -12.51
C ASP A 162 13.43 -12.04 -11.80
N PRO A 163 13.47 -12.08 -10.45
CA PRO A 163 14.62 -11.67 -9.65
C PRO A 163 15.75 -12.73 -9.64
N SER A 164 15.87 -13.57 -10.68
CA SER A 164 16.89 -14.64 -10.80
C SER A 164 18.32 -14.13 -10.97
N SER A 165 18.52 -12.92 -11.49
CA SER A 165 19.82 -12.26 -11.57
C SER A 165 19.93 -11.11 -10.57
N PHE A 166 21.13 -10.75 -10.14
CA PHE A 166 21.34 -9.65 -9.19
C PHE A 166 20.75 -8.31 -9.67
N GLY A 167 20.89 -8.01 -10.97
CA GLY A 167 20.32 -6.79 -11.56
C GLY A 167 18.79 -6.77 -11.50
N ARG A 168 18.14 -7.91 -11.83
CA ARG A 168 16.67 -8.01 -11.74
C ARG A 168 16.17 -8.07 -10.30
N PHE A 169 16.90 -8.72 -9.40
CA PHE A 169 16.62 -8.67 -7.97
C PHE A 169 16.59 -7.22 -7.46
N LEU A 170 17.62 -6.42 -7.76
CA LEU A 170 17.65 -5.01 -7.39
C LEU A 170 16.52 -4.21 -8.05
N TRP A 171 16.19 -4.50 -9.31
CA TRP A 171 15.06 -3.89 -10.00
C TRP A 171 13.74 -4.18 -9.27
N SER A 172 13.49 -5.43 -8.87
CA SER A 172 12.28 -5.83 -8.15
C SER A 172 12.20 -5.20 -6.76
N VAL A 173 13.28 -5.26 -5.97
CA VAL A 173 13.32 -4.70 -4.59
C VAL A 173 13.09 -3.18 -4.57
N ARG A 174 13.52 -2.48 -5.63
CA ARG A 174 13.31 -1.04 -5.78
C ARG A 174 11.94 -0.68 -6.35
N GLY A 175 11.09 -1.66 -6.64
CA GLY A 175 9.81 -1.44 -7.32
C GLY A 175 10.00 -0.88 -8.72
N GLY A 176 10.91 -1.45 -9.51
CA GLY A 176 11.41 -0.87 -10.76
C GLY A 176 10.34 -0.51 -11.78
N GLU A 177 9.26 -1.29 -11.89
CA GLU A 177 8.10 -0.94 -12.70
C GLU A 177 7.42 0.33 -12.21
N PHE A 178 7.17 0.41 -10.90
CA PHE A 178 6.50 1.55 -10.30
C PHE A 178 7.36 2.81 -10.30
N ALA A 179 8.65 2.67 -10.01
CA ALA A 179 9.62 3.74 -10.11
C ALA A 179 9.71 4.28 -11.55
N ARG A 180 9.64 3.39 -12.54
CA ARG A 180 9.64 3.79 -13.96
C ARG A 180 8.34 4.49 -14.35
N ASN A 181 7.18 4.03 -13.90
CA ASN A 181 5.90 4.45 -14.47
C ASN A 181 5.10 5.47 -13.64
N TYR A 182 5.31 5.54 -12.33
CA TYR A 182 4.46 6.31 -11.41
C TYR A 182 5.21 7.28 -10.48
N LEU A 183 6.51 7.09 -10.27
CA LEU A 183 7.32 8.00 -9.47
C LEU A 183 7.73 9.23 -10.30
N LEU A 184 7.52 10.42 -9.74
CA LEU A 184 7.77 11.71 -10.40
C LEU A 184 7.00 11.90 -11.72
N LYS A 185 5.79 11.31 -11.79
CA LYS A 185 4.95 11.29 -12.98
C LYS A 185 3.50 11.66 -12.66
N ALA A 186 2.92 12.55 -13.47
CA ALA A 186 1.53 12.98 -13.34
C ALA A 186 0.54 11.93 -13.84
N GLN A 187 0.97 11.08 -14.77
CA GLN A 187 0.28 9.91 -15.32
C GLN A 187 1.34 8.93 -15.84
N PRO A 188 1.01 7.65 -16.11
CA PRO A 188 1.94 6.72 -16.74
C PRO A 188 2.61 7.32 -17.99
N GLY A 189 3.94 7.47 -17.94
CA GLY A 189 4.73 8.04 -19.03
C GLY A 189 4.80 9.57 -19.08
N VAL A 190 4.01 10.31 -18.30
CA VAL A 190 3.98 11.78 -18.29
C VAL A 190 4.74 12.33 -17.07
N PRO A 191 5.95 12.90 -17.24
CA PRO A 191 6.74 13.43 -16.12
C PRO A 191 6.10 14.67 -15.50
N PHE A 192 6.50 14.99 -14.27
CA PHE A 192 6.16 16.27 -13.65
C PHE A 192 6.90 17.45 -14.28
N ASP A 193 6.15 18.52 -14.50
CA ASP A 193 6.61 19.83 -14.94
C ASP A 193 5.81 20.94 -14.23
N SER A 194 6.03 22.20 -14.61
CA SER A 194 5.34 23.36 -14.03
C SER A 194 3.83 23.37 -14.25
N ASN A 195 3.31 22.62 -15.23
CA ASN A 195 1.88 22.58 -15.55
C ASN A 195 1.17 21.39 -14.91
N THR A 196 1.88 20.27 -14.74
CA THR A 196 1.32 19.00 -14.28
C THR A 196 1.48 18.79 -12.77
N TYR A 197 2.56 19.27 -12.15
CA TYR A 197 2.80 19.07 -10.72
C TYR A 197 1.87 19.87 -9.81
N PRO A 198 1.64 21.19 -10.00
CA PRO A 198 0.75 21.94 -9.11
C PRO A 198 -0.69 21.38 -9.01
N PRO A 199 -1.39 21.02 -10.11
CA PRO A 199 -2.71 20.41 -9.99
C PRO A 199 -2.65 19.02 -9.35
N PHE A 200 -1.62 18.22 -9.66
CA PHE A 200 -1.41 16.92 -9.01
C PHE A 200 -1.25 17.08 -7.49
N PHE A 201 -0.39 18.00 -7.04
CA PHE A 201 -0.12 18.25 -5.63
C PHE A 201 -1.39 18.70 -4.90
N ARG A 202 -2.13 19.67 -5.46
CA ARG A 202 -3.40 20.14 -4.87
C ARG A 202 -4.40 19.01 -4.72
N ARG A 203 -4.56 18.18 -5.76
CA ARG A 203 -5.42 16.99 -5.72
C ARG A 203 -4.97 16.03 -4.62
N ARG A 204 -3.68 15.70 -4.55
CA ARG A 204 -3.13 14.77 -3.55
C ARG A 204 -3.36 15.24 -2.12
N ILE A 205 -3.14 16.52 -1.83
CA ILE A 205 -3.42 17.09 -0.50
C ILE A 205 -4.92 17.03 -0.19
N GLY A 206 -5.78 17.34 -1.17
CA GLY A 206 -7.23 17.22 -1.04
C GLY A 206 -7.67 15.78 -0.73
N GLU A 207 -7.15 14.80 -1.46
CA GLU A 207 -7.40 13.37 -1.23
C GLU A 207 -6.96 12.92 0.16
N TRP A 208 -5.77 13.34 0.60
CA TRP A 208 -5.27 13.01 1.94
C TRP A 208 -6.12 13.62 3.06
N LEU A 209 -6.54 14.88 2.91
CA LEU A 209 -7.44 15.55 3.85
C LEU A 209 -8.80 14.85 3.90
N ALA A 210 -9.41 14.60 2.74
CA ALA A 210 -10.69 13.91 2.64
C ALA A 210 -10.62 12.52 3.27
N TRP A 211 -9.61 11.72 2.90
CA TRP A 211 -9.41 10.39 3.46
C TRP A 211 -9.20 10.41 4.99
N THR A 212 -8.50 11.42 5.52
CA THR A 212 -8.32 11.59 6.97
C THR A 212 -9.65 11.86 7.67
N GLY A 213 -10.53 12.67 7.08
CA GLY A 213 -11.87 12.93 7.62
C GLY A 213 -12.79 11.70 7.56
N GLU A 214 -12.70 10.93 6.47
CA GLU A 214 -13.46 9.68 6.28
C GLU A 214 -13.17 8.62 7.36
N GLN A 215 -12.04 8.71 8.06
CA GLN A 215 -11.72 7.78 9.14
C GLN A 215 -12.61 7.92 10.37
N ILE A 216 -13.21 9.11 10.58
CA ILE A 216 -14.10 9.39 11.71
C ILE A 216 -15.55 9.51 11.25
N LEU A 217 -15.79 10.14 10.11
CA LEU A 217 -17.13 10.36 9.57
C LEU A 217 -17.20 9.80 8.14
N PRO A 218 -17.67 8.55 7.95
CA PRO A 218 -17.75 7.91 6.64
C PRO A 218 -18.92 8.51 5.84
N LEU A 219 -18.73 9.73 5.33
CA LEU A 219 -19.71 10.42 4.51
C LEU A 219 -19.73 9.87 3.07
N PRO A 220 -20.83 10.08 2.32
CA PRO A 220 -20.89 9.77 0.89
C PRO A 220 -19.79 10.51 0.10
N ARG A 221 -19.33 9.91 -1.01
CA ARG A 221 -18.26 10.47 -1.87
C ARG A 221 -18.55 11.90 -2.37
N GLU A 222 -19.82 12.24 -2.53
CA GLU A 222 -20.28 13.57 -2.94
C GLU A 222 -19.90 14.67 -1.93
N GLN A 223 -19.64 14.31 -0.68
CA GLN A 223 -19.30 15.24 0.41
C GLN A 223 -17.79 15.35 0.65
N THR A 224 -16.96 15.10 -0.38
CA THR A 224 -15.48 15.14 -0.29
C THR A 224 -14.96 16.43 0.36
N ALA A 225 -15.58 17.58 0.09
CA ALA A 225 -15.19 18.85 0.70
C ALA A 225 -15.41 18.90 2.23
N LEU A 226 -16.52 18.31 2.71
CA LEU A 226 -16.79 18.21 4.15
C LEU A 226 -15.83 17.22 4.80
N CYS A 227 -15.54 16.07 4.17
CA CYS A 227 -14.50 15.16 4.62
C CYS A 227 -13.14 15.86 4.73
N ALA A 228 -12.78 16.67 3.74
CA ALA A 228 -11.52 17.41 3.75
C ALA A 228 -11.46 18.45 4.89
N LEU A 229 -12.56 19.15 5.17
CA LEU A 229 -12.68 20.07 6.30
C LEU A 229 -12.51 19.34 7.64
N VAL A 230 -13.18 18.21 7.83
CA VAL A 230 -13.04 17.36 9.02
C VAL A 230 -11.60 16.87 9.15
N GLY A 231 -11.00 16.40 8.06
CA GLY A 231 -9.59 16.00 8.01
C GLY A 231 -8.65 17.13 8.42
N PHE A 232 -8.88 18.36 7.95
CA PHE A 232 -8.11 19.52 8.36
C PHE A 232 -8.20 19.78 9.88
N ILE A 233 -9.40 19.67 10.45
CA ILE A 233 -9.61 19.82 11.91
C ILE A 233 -8.85 18.73 12.67
N ILE A 234 -8.93 17.48 12.23
CA ILE A 234 -8.18 16.34 12.80
C ILE A 234 -6.68 16.63 12.80
N LEU A 235 -6.14 17.11 11.68
CA LEU A 235 -4.72 17.45 11.56
C LEU A 235 -4.31 18.65 12.43
N ALA A 236 -5.18 19.66 12.59
CA ALA A 236 -4.95 20.78 13.49
C ALA A 236 -4.88 20.33 14.96
N VAL A 237 -5.79 19.46 15.39
CA VAL A 237 -5.77 18.85 16.74
C VAL A 237 -4.53 17.97 16.92
N SER A 238 -4.18 17.16 15.91
CA SER A 238 -2.93 16.40 15.87
C SER A 238 -1.71 17.32 16.02
N PHE A 239 -1.66 18.45 15.32
CA PHE A 239 -0.56 19.41 15.45
C PHE A 239 -0.46 20.00 16.86
N ALA A 240 -1.58 20.34 17.49
CA ALA A 240 -1.62 20.78 18.88
C ALA A 240 -1.13 19.71 19.87
N GLY A 241 -1.44 18.45 19.59
CA GLY A 241 -0.89 17.28 20.28
C GLY A 241 0.62 17.14 20.13
N TRP A 242 1.10 17.22 18.89
CA TRP A 242 2.53 17.19 18.58
C TRP A 242 3.28 18.32 19.28
N MET A 243 2.74 19.54 19.32
CA MET A 243 3.32 20.65 20.09
C MET A 243 3.43 20.36 21.59
N SER A 244 2.55 19.52 22.13
CA SER A 244 2.63 19.07 23.52
C SER A 244 3.69 17.98 23.71
N VAL A 245 3.86 17.10 22.72
CA VAL A 245 4.99 16.15 22.67
C VAL A 245 6.31 16.90 22.55
N ALA A 246 6.41 17.91 21.68
CA ALA A 246 7.64 18.67 21.44
C ALA A 246 8.18 19.38 22.70
N ARG A 247 7.28 19.83 23.57
CA ARG A 247 7.65 20.44 24.86
C ARG A 247 8.20 19.42 25.87
N GLN A 248 7.73 18.18 25.84
CA GLN A 248 8.02 17.17 26.87
C GLN A 248 9.11 16.17 26.41
N MET A 249 9.11 15.82 25.13
CA MET A 249 10.03 14.89 24.49
C MET A 249 10.46 15.44 23.10
N PRO A 250 11.30 16.50 23.04
CA PRO A 250 11.62 17.20 21.80
C PRO A 250 12.24 16.30 20.72
N ILE A 251 13.07 15.33 21.13
CA ILE A 251 13.71 14.39 20.20
C ILE A 251 12.71 13.39 19.61
N PHE A 252 11.75 12.95 20.41
CA PHE A 252 10.67 12.10 19.90
C PHE A 252 9.74 12.89 18.98
N ALA A 253 9.43 14.15 19.31
CA ALA A 253 8.67 15.03 18.42
C ALA A 253 9.40 15.30 17.11
N ALA A 254 10.73 15.49 17.13
CA ALA A 254 11.54 15.62 15.93
C ALA A 254 11.51 14.35 15.08
N PHE A 255 11.61 13.17 15.70
CA PHE A 255 11.43 11.89 15.01
C PHE A 255 10.06 11.81 14.29
N LEU A 256 8.97 12.15 14.98
CA LEU A 256 7.63 12.16 14.38
C LEU A 256 7.50 13.18 13.25
N ALA A 257 8.06 14.38 13.42
CA ALA A 257 8.01 15.44 12.40
C ALA A 257 8.79 15.06 11.14
N VAL A 258 9.97 14.44 11.30
CA VAL A 258 10.77 13.94 10.17
C VAL A 258 10.03 12.81 9.45
N ALA A 259 9.49 11.83 10.18
CA ALA A 259 8.71 10.75 9.58
C ALA A 259 7.48 11.31 8.82
N ALA A 260 6.77 12.25 9.42
CA ALA A 260 5.62 12.90 8.80
C ALA A 260 6.00 13.67 7.52
N GLY A 261 7.06 14.47 7.58
CA GLY A 261 7.55 15.24 6.43
C GLY A 261 8.01 14.36 5.28
N VAL A 262 8.72 13.25 5.58
CA VAL A 262 9.14 12.30 4.54
C VAL A 262 7.95 11.57 3.94
N ASN A 263 6.97 11.14 4.74
CA ASN A 263 5.76 10.52 4.17
C ASN A 263 4.98 11.49 3.29
N LEU A 264 4.81 12.75 3.72
CA LEU A 264 4.16 13.81 2.94
C LEU A 264 4.89 14.06 1.60
N PHE A 265 6.21 14.10 1.62
CA PHE A 265 7.03 14.22 0.42
C PHE A 265 6.84 13.01 -0.53
N LEU A 266 6.80 11.79 0.00
CA LEU A 266 6.64 10.59 -0.82
C LEU A 266 5.26 10.52 -1.49
N ILE A 267 4.18 10.82 -0.76
CA ILE A 267 2.84 10.84 -1.35
C ILE A 267 2.67 11.98 -2.38
N SER A 268 3.45 13.06 -2.23
CA SER A 268 3.43 14.19 -3.16
C SER A 268 4.19 13.94 -4.46
N ILE A 269 4.90 12.82 -4.60
CA ILE A 269 5.65 12.49 -5.82
C ILE A 269 5.28 11.14 -6.43
N TYR A 270 4.39 10.37 -5.79
CA TYR A 270 4.08 9.01 -6.18
C TYR A 270 2.60 8.88 -6.60
N ASN A 271 2.37 8.53 -7.86
CA ASN A 271 1.05 8.54 -8.48
C ASN A 271 0.56 7.13 -8.85
N ILE A 272 0.22 6.35 -7.83
CA ILE A 272 -0.44 5.05 -7.99
C ILE A 272 -1.95 5.16 -7.73
N ALA A 273 -2.72 4.18 -8.21
CA ALA A 273 -4.18 4.15 -8.07
C ALA A 273 -4.63 3.92 -6.61
N ASP A 274 -3.90 3.10 -5.86
CA ASP A 274 -4.17 2.61 -4.51
C ASP A 274 -3.39 3.37 -3.43
N ILE A 275 -3.19 4.67 -3.63
CA ILE A 275 -2.37 5.54 -2.75
C ILE A 275 -2.81 5.54 -1.27
N GLN A 276 -4.05 5.17 -0.96
CA GLN A 276 -4.62 5.26 0.39
C GLN A 276 -3.79 4.50 1.43
N GLY A 277 -3.17 3.37 1.02
CA GLY A 277 -2.24 2.61 1.86
C GLY A 277 -1.03 3.43 2.36
N TYR A 278 -0.66 4.49 1.64
CA TYR A 278 0.47 5.35 1.95
C TYR A 278 0.14 6.47 2.94
N PHE A 279 -1.14 6.68 3.26
CA PHE A 279 -1.58 7.63 4.29
C PHE A 279 -1.55 7.06 5.71
N PHE A 280 -1.45 5.72 5.85
CA PHE A 280 -1.42 5.02 7.14
C PHE A 280 -0.33 5.51 8.10
N PRO A 281 0.94 5.70 7.68
CA PRO A 281 1.98 6.21 8.57
C PRO A 281 1.60 7.56 9.20
N MET A 282 1.08 8.50 8.40
CA MET A 282 0.60 9.78 8.88
C MET A 282 -0.61 9.63 9.79
N HIS A 283 -1.54 8.74 9.46
CA HIS A 283 -2.69 8.46 10.32
C HIS A 283 -2.26 7.98 11.71
N VAL A 284 -1.32 7.03 11.79
CA VAL A 284 -0.77 6.53 13.07
C VAL A 284 -0.12 7.65 13.87
N ILE A 285 0.66 8.53 13.23
CA ILE A 285 1.26 9.70 13.89
C ILE A 285 0.18 10.66 14.39
N SER A 286 -0.81 10.97 13.56
CA SER A 286 -1.87 11.92 13.90
C SER A 286 -2.70 11.45 15.09
N VAL A 287 -3.10 10.19 15.06
CA VAL A 287 -3.80 9.49 16.13
C VAL A 287 -3.03 9.61 17.46
N ILE A 288 -1.75 9.27 17.49
CA ILE A 288 -0.91 9.39 18.69
C ILE A 288 -0.91 10.81 19.23
N CYS A 289 -0.74 11.80 18.34
CA CYS A 289 -0.68 13.20 18.74
C CYS A 289 -2.05 13.69 19.27
N ILE A 290 -3.15 13.33 18.62
CA ILE A 290 -4.52 13.63 19.09
C ILE A 290 -4.71 13.09 20.51
N PHE A 291 -4.25 11.88 20.82
CA PHE A 291 -4.37 11.34 22.18
C PHE A 291 -3.55 12.11 23.20
N VAL A 292 -2.35 12.53 22.85
CA VAL A 292 -1.55 13.40 23.73
C VAL A 292 -2.28 14.73 23.97
N PHE A 293 -2.94 15.29 22.95
CA PHE A 293 -3.77 16.49 23.09
C PHE A 293 -4.96 16.25 24.02
N CYS A 294 -5.78 15.23 23.76
CA CYS A 294 -6.97 14.91 24.57
C CYS A 294 -6.61 14.64 26.04
N ALA A 295 -5.55 13.87 26.30
CA ALA A 295 -5.09 13.61 27.66
C ALA A 295 -4.63 14.87 28.39
N LYS A 296 -3.97 15.80 27.69
CA LYS A 296 -3.59 17.10 28.24
C LYS A 296 -4.81 17.97 28.54
N MET A 297 -5.77 18.04 27.63
CA MET A 297 -7.00 18.82 27.82
C MET A 297 -7.82 18.29 29.00
N HIS A 298 -7.92 16.97 29.13
CA HIS A 298 -8.56 16.35 30.29
C HIS A 298 -7.86 16.70 31.61
N TYR A 299 -6.52 16.60 31.67
CA TYR A 299 -5.75 17.00 32.85
C TYR A 299 -6.01 18.48 33.24
N LEU A 300 -6.09 19.38 32.26
CA LEU A 300 -6.39 20.79 32.50
C LEU A 300 -7.85 21.02 32.94
N ALA A 301 -8.80 20.26 32.40
CA ALA A 301 -10.21 20.34 32.75
C ALA A 301 -10.48 19.86 34.18
N GLU A 302 -9.84 18.78 34.62
CA GLU A 302 -9.91 18.29 36.01
C GLU A 302 -9.32 19.30 37.00
N SER A 303 -8.28 20.04 36.62
CA SER A 303 -7.67 21.07 37.48
C SER A 303 -8.53 22.33 37.67
N ARG A 304 -9.67 22.42 36.98
CA ARG A 304 -10.66 23.51 37.06
C ARG A 304 -12.03 22.94 37.45
N LEU A 305 -12.99 23.80 37.82
CA LEU A 305 -14.38 23.47 38.21
C LEU A 305 -15.22 22.68 37.16
N LEU A 306 -14.62 22.13 36.11
CA LEU A 306 -15.25 21.36 35.03
C LEU A 306 -15.24 19.84 35.27
N ALA A 307 -14.86 19.37 36.46
CA ALA A 307 -14.87 17.94 36.81
C ALA A 307 -16.23 17.26 36.58
N ALA A 308 -17.35 17.96 36.78
CA ALA A 308 -18.69 17.42 36.48
C ALA A 308 -18.95 17.17 34.98
N ARG A 309 -18.12 17.70 34.07
CA ARG A 309 -18.22 17.50 32.61
C ARG A 309 -17.13 16.59 32.04
N SER A 310 -16.11 16.22 32.82
CA SER A 310 -15.03 15.34 32.34
C SER A 310 -15.51 13.93 32.07
N ASP A 311 -16.47 13.43 32.85
CA ASP A 311 -17.06 12.11 32.66
C ASP A 311 -17.90 12.03 31.39
N LEU A 312 -18.66 13.10 31.08
CA LEU A 312 -19.38 13.22 29.81
C LEU A 312 -18.42 13.26 28.62
N LEU A 313 -17.32 14.02 28.72
CA LEU A 313 -16.31 14.07 27.65
C LEU A 313 -15.62 12.71 27.46
N ALA A 314 -15.30 12.00 28.55
CA ALA A 314 -14.75 10.66 28.48
C ALA A 314 -15.75 9.65 27.89
N ALA A 315 -17.03 9.74 28.26
CA ALA A 315 -18.10 8.91 27.71
C ALA A 315 -18.33 9.16 26.21
N LEU A 316 -18.35 10.43 25.77
CA LEU A 316 -18.43 10.78 24.35
C LEU A 316 -17.22 10.26 23.58
N PHE A 317 -16.02 10.31 24.17
CA PHE A 317 -14.81 9.80 23.55
C PHE A 317 -14.81 8.26 23.45
N LEU A 318 -15.39 7.57 24.43
CA LEU A 318 -15.61 6.11 24.41
C LEU A 318 -16.75 5.69 23.47
N ALA A 319 -17.67 6.59 23.12
CA ALA A 319 -18.72 6.34 22.14
C ALA A 319 -18.20 6.40 20.68
N LEU A 320 -17.11 7.14 20.41
CA LEU A 320 -16.51 7.26 19.07
C LEU A 320 -16.15 5.91 18.43
N PRO A 321 -15.51 4.95 19.13
CA PRO A 321 -15.29 3.61 18.59
C PRO A 321 -16.58 2.87 18.19
N ALA A 322 -17.65 3.01 18.98
CA ALA A 322 -18.93 2.36 18.68
C ALA A 322 -19.58 2.95 17.42
N ILE A 323 -19.49 4.28 17.24
CA ILE A 323 -19.93 4.96 16.03
C ILE A 323 -19.11 4.50 14.82
N ALA A 324 -17.78 4.45 14.96
CA ALA A 324 -16.89 4.00 13.89
C ALA A 324 -17.15 2.54 13.49
N TRP A 325 -17.39 1.66 14.47
CA TRP A 325 -17.76 0.26 14.24
C TRP A 325 -19.12 0.14 13.55
N LEU A 326 -20.17 0.80 14.06
CA LEU A 326 -21.51 0.75 13.46
C LEU A 326 -21.51 1.28 12.02
N GLY A 327 -20.80 2.39 11.77
CA GLY A 327 -20.70 3.00 10.43
C GLY A 327 -19.79 2.24 9.46
N GLY A 328 -18.80 1.48 9.97
CA GLY A 328 -17.84 0.75 9.16
C GLY A 328 -18.23 -0.70 8.83
N ARG A 329 -19.20 -1.28 9.57
CA ARG A 329 -19.47 -2.73 9.52
C ARG A 329 -19.79 -3.26 8.13
N SER A 330 -20.73 -2.66 7.42
CA SER A 330 -21.13 -3.12 6.08
C SER A 330 -20.00 -2.98 5.06
N HIS A 331 -19.09 -2.04 5.26
CA HIS A 331 -17.95 -1.81 4.37
C HIS A 331 -16.78 -2.76 4.63
N CYS A 332 -16.63 -3.24 5.87
CA CYS A 332 -15.54 -4.13 6.29
C CYS A 332 -15.97 -5.60 6.37
N ASP A 333 -17.25 -5.90 6.13
CA ASP A 333 -17.76 -7.27 6.10
C ASP A 333 -17.42 -7.93 4.76
N HIS A 334 -16.41 -8.80 4.79
CA HIS A 334 -15.97 -9.59 3.65
C HIS A 334 -16.44 -11.06 3.70
N SER A 335 -17.40 -11.40 4.57
CA SER A 335 -17.87 -12.78 4.77
C SER A 335 -18.37 -13.46 3.48
N ASN A 336 -18.94 -12.68 2.56
CA ASN A 336 -19.47 -13.15 1.27
C ASN A 336 -18.65 -12.62 0.07
N TYR A 337 -17.33 -12.47 0.20
CA TYR A 337 -16.43 -12.00 -0.87
C TYR A 337 -15.91 -13.16 -1.74
N ASP A 338 -16.83 -13.87 -2.41
CA ASP A 338 -16.49 -14.96 -3.35
C ASP A 338 -16.61 -14.54 -4.84
N ALA A 339 -16.98 -13.29 -5.10
CA ALA A 339 -17.30 -12.80 -6.45
C ALA A 339 -16.15 -12.97 -7.45
N ALA A 340 -14.90 -12.73 -7.04
CA ALA A 340 -13.74 -12.93 -7.89
C ALA A 340 -13.55 -14.42 -8.24
N GLU A 341 -13.66 -15.31 -7.26
CA GLU A 341 -13.55 -16.76 -7.47
C GLU A 341 -14.66 -17.26 -8.40
N ARG A 342 -15.90 -16.83 -8.16
CA ARG A 342 -17.07 -17.13 -8.99
C ARG A 342 -16.91 -16.60 -10.42
N TYR A 343 -16.49 -15.34 -10.59
CA TYR A 343 -16.22 -14.75 -11.89
C TYR A 343 -15.22 -15.60 -12.69
N GLY A 344 -14.08 -15.95 -12.08
CA GLY A 344 -13.07 -16.75 -12.76
C GLY A 344 -13.59 -18.13 -13.18
N ARG A 345 -14.38 -18.78 -12.31
CA ARG A 345 -14.98 -20.10 -12.58
C ARG A 345 -15.99 -20.02 -13.73
N GLU A 346 -16.90 -19.05 -13.67
CA GLU A 346 -18.00 -18.89 -14.62
C GLU A 346 -17.52 -18.45 -16.01
N VAL A 347 -16.52 -17.56 -16.07
CA VAL A 347 -15.89 -17.15 -17.33
C VAL A 347 -15.21 -18.34 -17.99
N LEU A 348 -14.34 -19.06 -17.26
CA LEU A 348 -13.64 -20.21 -17.83
C LEU A 348 -14.60 -21.33 -18.23
N ALA A 349 -15.72 -21.54 -17.54
CA ALA A 349 -16.69 -22.57 -17.88
C ALA A 349 -17.38 -22.35 -19.24
N ARG A 350 -17.52 -21.09 -19.68
CA ARG A 350 -18.19 -20.72 -20.94
C ARG A 350 -17.30 -20.79 -22.18
N LEU A 351 -15.98 -20.81 -22.00
CA LEU A 351 -15.05 -20.82 -23.13
C LEU A 351 -15.03 -22.17 -23.83
N GLU A 352 -14.91 -22.15 -25.16
CA GLU A 352 -14.66 -23.35 -25.97
C GLU A 352 -13.36 -24.06 -25.56
N ASN A 353 -13.23 -25.35 -25.89
CA ASN A 353 -11.99 -26.10 -25.63
C ASN A 353 -10.81 -25.46 -26.37
N ASP A 354 -9.65 -25.41 -25.72
CA ASP A 354 -8.40 -24.83 -26.24
C ASP A 354 -8.49 -23.35 -26.64
N ALA A 355 -9.54 -22.65 -26.18
CA ALA A 355 -9.74 -21.23 -26.44
C ALA A 355 -8.65 -20.36 -25.80
N MET A 356 -8.57 -19.13 -26.28
CA MET A 356 -7.77 -18.06 -25.69
C MET A 356 -8.66 -16.92 -25.24
N ILE A 357 -8.38 -16.37 -24.07
CA ILE A 357 -9.05 -15.18 -23.56
C ILE A 357 -8.03 -14.07 -23.30
N LEU A 358 -8.32 -12.90 -23.88
CA LEU A 358 -7.63 -11.66 -23.63
C LEU A 358 -8.29 -10.94 -22.46
N THR A 359 -7.49 -10.66 -21.44
CA THR A 359 -7.91 -9.91 -20.25
C THR A 359 -7.35 -8.50 -20.30
N HIS A 360 -8.11 -7.55 -19.76
CA HIS A 360 -7.78 -6.12 -19.85
C HIS A 360 -6.94 -5.62 -18.66
N GLY A 361 -7.09 -6.22 -17.48
CA GLY A 361 -6.42 -5.72 -16.29
C GLY A 361 -6.27 -6.76 -15.19
N ASP A 362 -6.18 -6.28 -13.95
CA ASP A 362 -5.91 -7.14 -12.80
C ASP A 362 -7.18 -7.84 -12.30
N TYR A 363 -8.33 -7.18 -12.44
CA TYR A 363 -9.62 -7.67 -11.93
C TYR A 363 -10.15 -8.90 -12.66
N ASP A 364 -9.76 -9.12 -13.91
CA ASP A 364 -10.18 -10.27 -14.71
C ASP A 364 -9.09 -11.34 -14.82
N ILE A 365 -7.82 -10.95 -14.95
CA ILE A 365 -6.74 -11.93 -15.12
C ILE A 365 -6.46 -12.76 -13.87
N HIS A 366 -6.44 -12.13 -12.68
CA HIS A 366 -6.06 -12.83 -11.45
C HIS A 366 -7.06 -13.91 -11.05
N PRO A 367 -8.39 -13.67 -11.12
CA PRO A 367 -9.38 -14.74 -10.97
C PRO A 367 -9.17 -15.92 -11.90
N LEU A 368 -8.92 -15.68 -13.19
CA LEU A 368 -8.73 -16.74 -14.17
C LEU A 368 -7.44 -17.53 -13.90
N TRP A 369 -6.35 -16.84 -13.56
CA TRP A 369 -5.11 -17.51 -13.17
C TRP A 369 -5.24 -18.31 -11.89
N TYR A 370 -5.99 -17.83 -10.90
CA TYR A 370 -6.27 -18.58 -9.67
C TYR A 370 -6.95 -19.91 -10.00
N GLN A 371 -7.98 -19.89 -10.86
CA GLN A 371 -8.66 -21.10 -11.30
C GLN A 371 -7.71 -22.09 -11.99
N GLN A 372 -6.78 -21.62 -12.81
CA GLN A 372 -5.85 -22.51 -13.55
C GLN A 372 -4.70 -23.05 -12.68
N VAL A 373 -4.09 -22.18 -11.88
CA VAL A 373 -2.86 -22.49 -11.13
C VAL A 373 -3.18 -23.20 -9.82
N VAL A 374 -4.17 -22.70 -9.08
CA VAL A 374 -4.55 -23.22 -7.75
C VAL A 374 -5.61 -24.30 -7.87
N GLU A 375 -6.78 -23.97 -8.44
CA GLU A 375 -7.92 -24.89 -8.55
C GLU A 375 -7.75 -25.94 -9.65
N ARG A 376 -6.72 -25.79 -10.49
CA ARG A 376 -6.39 -26.71 -11.60
C ARG A 376 -7.50 -26.89 -12.64
N ARG A 377 -8.38 -25.90 -12.79
CA ARG A 377 -9.49 -25.89 -13.76
C ARG A 377 -9.07 -25.30 -15.10
N ARG A 378 -9.68 -25.79 -16.18
CA ARG A 378 -9.57 -25.23 -17.56
C ARG A 378 -8.14 -24.81 -17.94
N ARG A 379 -7.18 -25.72 -17.74
CA ARG A 379 -5.75 -25.50 -18.07
C ARG A 379 -5.48 -25.55 -19.58
N ASP A 380 -6.46 -26.01 -20.35
CA ASP A 380 -6.52 -25.95 -21.82
C ASP A 380 -6.61 -24.50 -22.33
N VAL A 381 -7.30 -23.63 -21.60
CA VAL A 381 -7.52 -22.24 -22.02
C VAL A 381 -6.25 -21.40 -21.88
N VAL A 382 -5.92 -20.60 -22.90
CA VAL A 382 -4.86 -19.59 -22.81
C VAL A 382 -5.41 -18.31 -22.18
N VAL A 383 -4.95 -17.97 -20.98
CA VAL A 383 -5.29 -16.69 -20.32
C VAL A 383 -4.14 -15.70 -20.48
N LEU A 384 -4.34 -14.68 -21.32
CA LEU A 384 -3.35 -13.65 -21.64
C LEU A 384 -3.85 -12.25 -21.26
N GLY A 385 -3.04 -11.52 -20.51
CA GLY A 385 -3.27 -10.13 -20.13
C GLY A 385 -2.62 -9.16 -21.08
N ALA A 386 -3.43 -8.33 -21.73
CA ALA A 386 -2.95 -7.35 -22.69
C ALA A 386 -2.02 -6.32 -22.03
N ASN A 387 -2.33 -5.91 -20.79
CA ASN A 387 -1.53 -4.96 -20.02
C ASN A 387 -0.13 -5.48 -19.61
N TRP A 388 0.09 -6.80 -19.67
CA TRP A 388 1.34 -7.45 -19.24
C TRP A 388 2.33 -7.74 -20.38
N LEU A 389 1.98 -7.45 -21.64
CA LEU A 389 2.81 -7.77 -22.82
C LEU A 389 4.22 -7.14 -22.76
N ALA A 390 4.35 -5.99 -22.11
CA ALA A 390 5.62 -5.30 -21.92
C ALA A 390 6.39 -5.71 -20.66
N THR A 391 5.83 -6.59 -19.83
CA THR A 391 6.51 -7.07 -18.63
C THR A 391 7.63 -8.03 -19.03
N PRO A 392 8.88 -7.80 -18.57
CA PRO A 392 10.00 -8.66 -18.92
C PRO A 392 9.74 -10.13 -18.56
N GLY A 393 9.87 -11.03 -19.54
CA GLY A 393 9.69 -12.47 -19.35
C GLY A 393 8.24 -12.95 -19.37
N TYR A 394 7.26 -12.05 -19.52
CA TYR A 394 5.85 -12.44 -19.58
C TYR A 394 5.52 -13.32 -20.80
N ALA A 395 5.97 -12.92 -22.00
CA ALA A 395 5.74 -13.70 -23.22
C ALA A 395 6.37 -15.10 -23.15
N LYS A 396 7.53 -15.24 -22.48
CA LYS A 396 8.20 -16.54 -22.26
C LYS A 396 7.35 -17.52 -21.44
N SER A 397 6.41 -17.03 -20.62
CA SER A 397 5.54 -17.90 -19.80
C SER A 397 4.55 -18.76 -20.61
N PHE A 398 4.41 -18.48 -21.92
CA PHE A 398 3.56 -19.24 -22.83
C PHE A 398 4.35 -20.23 -23.71
N ALA A 399 5.68 -20.12 -23.78
CA ALA A 399 6.50 -20.94 -24.66
C ALA A 399 6.44 -22.42 -24.24
N GLY A 400 6.12 -23.31 -25.20
CA GLY A 400 6.06 -24.76 -24.99
C GLY A 400 4.93 -25.25 -24.08
N ARG A 401 4.02 -24.37 -23.64
CA ARG A 401 2.93 -24.71 -22.72
C ARG A 401 1.63 -25.12 -23.40
N TYR A 402 1.40 -24.62 -24.61
CA TYR A 402 0.15 -24.84 -25.36
C TYR A 402 0.47 -25.33 -26.76
N ASP A 403 -0.38 -26.20 -27.28
CA ASP A 403 -0.39 -26.67 -28.66
C ASP A 403 -1.77 -26.37 -29.26
N PRO A 404 -1.88 -25.55 -30.33
CA PRO A 404 -0.79 -24.86 -31.03
C PRO A 404 -0.06 -23.82 -30.16
N PRO A 405 1.16 -23.37 -30.55
CA PRO A 405 1.89 -22.32 -29.82
C PRO A 405 1.15 -20.98 -29.80
N VAL A 406 1.18 -20.29 -28.66
CA VAL A 406 0.60 -18.95 -28.49
C VAL A 406 1.52 -17.90 -29.12
N ALA A 407 0.97 -17.06 -30.00
CA ALA A 407 1.69 -15.88 -30.47
C ALA A 407 1.57 -14.76 -29.43
N ALA A 408 2.68 -14.44 -28.75
CA ALA A 408 2.76 -13.35 -27.79
C ALA A 408 4.12 -12.64 -27.98
N PRO A 409 4.15 -11.39 -28.49
CA PRO A 409 5.40 -10.68 -28.72
C PRO A 409 6.05 -10.31 -27.38
N GLN A 410 7.38 -10.45 -27.29
CA GLN A 410 8.13 -9.91 -26.18
C GLN A 410 8.42 -8.44 -26.45
N LEU A 411 7.65 -7.55 -25.85
CA LEU A 411 7.91 -6.12 -25.95
C LEU A 411 9.05 -5.72 -25.00
N SER A 412 9.93 -4.84 -25.47
CA SER A 412 10.98 -4.22 -24.64
C SER A 412 10.42 -3.06 -23.80
N GLU A 413 9.39 -2.39 -24.29
CA GLU A 413 8.72 -1.26 -23.66
C GLU A 413 7.21 -1.31 -23.88
N THR A 414 6.45 -0.70 -22.96
CA THR A 414 5.01 -0.52 -23.13
C THR A 414 4.76 0.47 -24.27
N PRO A 415 3.94 0.13 -25.27
CA PRO A 415 3.57 1.05 -26.34
C PRO A 415 2.98 2.35 -25.75
N VAL A 416 3.48 3.49 -26.22
CA VAL A 416 3.04 4.80 -25.73
C VAL A 416 1.75 5.20 -26.44
N GLY A 417 0.67 5.33 -25.67
CA GLY A 417 -0.64 5.72 -26.18
C GLY A 417 -1.48 4.54 -26.65
N ALA A 418 -2.81 4.74 -26.64
CA ALA A 418 -3.78 3.68 -26.91
C ALA A 418 -3.66 3.10 -28.33
N GLU A 419 -3.36 3.94 -29.32
CA GLU A 419 -3.26 3.52 -30.73
C GLU A 419 -2.10 2.55 -30.96
N ALA A 420 -0.91 2.88 -30.46
CA ALA A 420 0.26 2.01 -30.54
C ALA A 420 0.04 0.68 -29.80
N PHE A 421 -0.61 0.74 -28.63
CA PHE A 421 -0.95 -0.45 -27.85
C PHE A 421 -1.92 -1.37 -28.61
N TYR A 422 -3.02 -0.82 -29.12
CA TYR A 422 -4.00 -1.62 -29.85
C TYR A 422 -3.48 -2.14 -31.18
N LYS A 423 -2.56 -1.42 -31.84
CA LYS A 423 -1.87 -1.94 -33.03
C LYS A 423 -1.15 -3.26 -32.71
N VAL A 424 -0.30 -3.26 -31.68
CA VAL A 424 0.44 -4.47 -31.26
C VAL A 424 -0.52 -5.58 -30.83
N LEU A 425 -1.51 -5.26 -29.99
CA LEU A 425 -2.47 -6.25 -29.50
C LEU A 425 -3.23 -6.93 -30.65
N VAL A 426 -3.71 -6.15 -31.61
CA VAL A 426 -4.54 -6.66 -32.70
C VAL A 426 -3.69 -7.41 -33.75
N GLU A 427 -2.56 -6.83 -34.17
CA GLU A 427 -1.77 -7.38 -35.28
C GLU A 427 -0.82 -8.50 -34.86
N GLU A 428 -0.21 -8.39 -33.67
CA GLU A 428 0.84 -9.32 -33.22
C GLU A 428 0.32 -10.39 -32.24
N VAL A 429 -0.83 -10.15 -31.59
CA VAL A 429 -1.45 -11.12 -30.66
C VAL A 429 -2.74 -11.70 -31.19
N MET A 430 -3.74 -10.88 -31.52
CA MET A 430 -5.06 -11.39 -31.88
C MET A 430 -5.04 -12.11 -33.22
N ARG A 431 -4.57 -11.46 -34.28
CA ARG A 431 -4.59 -12.04 -35.64
C ARG A 431 -3.88 -13.40 -35.72
N PRO A 432 -2.65 -13.59 -35.22
CA PRO A 432 -1.96 -14.87 -35.39
C PRO A 432 -2.55 -15.99 -34.53
N ASN A 433 -3.23 -15.67 -33.43
CA ASN A 433 -3.90 -16.67 -32.59
C ASN A 433 -5.31 -17.01 -33.07
N LEU A 434 -6.03 -16.06 -33.68
CA LEU A 434 -7.37 -16.28 -34.26
C LEU A 434 -7.39 -17.38 -35.32
N GLU A 435 -6.30 -17.55 -36.06
CA GLU A 435 -6.15 -18.62 -37.05
C GLU A 435 -5.90 -20.00 -36.41
N ARG A 436 -5.59 -20.05 -35.12
CA ARG A 436 -5.12 -21.24 -34.42
C ARG A 436 -6.09 -21.77 -33.37
N ARG A 437 -6.94 -20.91 -32.81
CA ARG A 437 -7.85 -21.24 -31.71
C ARG A 437 -8.99 -20.22 -31.60
N PRO A 438 -10.11 -20.57 -30.95
CA PRO A 438 -11.14 -19.60 -30.58
C PRO A 438 -10.56 -18.49 -29.70
N LEU A 439 -10.88 -17.23 -29.99
CA LEU A 439 -10.36 -16.09 -29.24
C LEU A 439 -11.50 -15.27 -28.64
N TYR A 440 -11.36 -14.97 -27.36
CA TYR A 440 -12.31 -14.22 -26.56
C TYR A 440 -11.62 -13.00 -25.92
N SER A 441 -12.42 -12.00 -25.54
CA SER A 441 -11.97 -10.87 -24.73
C SER A 441 -12.99 -10.60 -23.61
N THR A 442 -12.52 -10.25 -22.42
CA THR A 442 -13.37 -9.83 -21.28
C THR A 442 -13.86 -8.39 -21.39
N GLN A 443 -13.24 -7.61 -22.28
CA GLN A 443 -13.64 -6.23 -22.55
C GLN A 443 -13.38 -5.91 -24.02
N PHE A 444 -14.24 -5.08 -24.60
CA PHE A 444 -14.09 -4.62 -25.97
C PHE A 444 -14.49 -3.14 -26.06
N ASP A 445 -13.50 -2.25 -25.96
CA ASP A 445 -13.74 -0.81 -26.05
C ASP A 445 -13.91 -0.34 -27.50
N SER A 446 -14.35 0.90 -27.70
CA SER A 446 -14.61 1.45 -29.03
C SER A 446 -13.35 1.57 -29.91
N ARG A 447 -12.16 1.66 -29.30
CA ARG A 447 -10.88 1.78 -30.03
C ARG A 447 -10.40 0.42 -30.51
N MET A 448 -10.51 -0.60 -29.65
CA MET A 448 -10.27 -2.00 -30.02
C MET A 448 -11.23 -2.44 -31.11
N LYS A 449 -12.52 -2.07 -30.99
CA LYS A 449 -13.53 -2.33 -32.02
C LYS A 449 -13.19 -1.69 -33.36
N ALA A 450 -12.94 -0.37 -33.38
CA ALA A 450 -12.59 0.34 -34.60
C ALA A 450 -11.36 -0.28 -35.28
N ARG A 451 -10.35 -0.71 -34.51
CA ARG A 451 -9.16 -1.34 -35.08
C ARG A 451 -9.41 -2.76 -35.59
N ALA A 452 -10.18 -3.57 -34.86
CA ALA A 452 -10.56 -4.91 -35.28
C ALA A 452 -11.39 -4.87 -36.57
N GLU A 453 -12.33 -3.93 -36.69
CA GLU A 453 -13.14 -3.73 -37.90
C GLU A 453 -12.29 -3.28 -39.10
N GLN A 454 -11.32 -2.38 -38.90
CA GLN A 454 -10.38 -1.95 -39.94
C GLN A 454 -9.57 -3.10 -40.57
N ILE A 455 -9.42 -4.21 -39.84
CA ILE A 455 -8.68 -5.36 -40.32
C ILE A 455 -9.54 -6.62 -40.47
N GLU A 456 -10.86 -6.42 -40.57
CA GLU A 456 -11.85 -7.46 -40.86
C GLU A 456 -11.86 -8.60 -39.82
N ILE A 457 -11.77 -8.28 -38.52
CA ILE A 457 -12.05 -9.25 -37.44
C ILE A 457 -13.47 -9.02 -36.93
N PRO A 458 -14.47 -9.82 -37.34
CA PRO A 458 -15.82 -9.75 -36.77
C PRO A 458 -15.80 -10.09 -35.28
N VAL A 459 -16.54 -9.29 -34.51
CA VAL A 459 -16.64 -9.41 -33.05
C VAL A 459 -18.10 -9.58 -32.68
N PHE A 460 -18.39 -10.67 -31.99
CA PHE A 460 -19.71 -10.98 -31.47
C PHE A 460 -19.67 -10.87 -29.95
N GLN A 461 -20.54 -10.03 -29.41
CA GLN A 461 -20.80 -10.02 -27.98
C GLN A 461 -21.65 -11.26 -27.67
N ASP A 462 -21.18 -12.12 -26.77
CA ASP A 462 -22.00 -13.18 -26.22
C ASP A 462 -23.00 -12.52 -25.27
N ASP A 463 -24.29 -12.57 -25.63
CA ASP A 463 -25.37 -11.94 -24.86
C ASP A 463 -25.69 -12.69 -23.55
N SER A 464 -25.01 -13.81 -23.27
CA SER A 464 -25.15 -14.52 -22.00
C SER A 464 -24.42 -13.77 -20.87
N GLU A 465 -25.12 -12.86 -20.21
CA GLU A 465 -24.64 -12.18 -19.01
C GLU A 465 -24.17 -13.22 -17.98
N VAL A 466 -22.88 -13.18 -17.60
CA VAL A 466 -22.42 -14.03 -16.50
C VAL A 466 -23.08 -13.51 -15.23
N ASN A 467 -23.96 -14.32 -14.64
CA ASN A 467 -24.66 -13.96 -13.41
C ASN A 467 -23.69 -13.95 -12.21
N VAL A 468 -22.92 -12.87 -12.08
CA VAL A 468 -22.09 -12.54 -10.93
C VAL A 468 -22.70 -11.29 -10.32
N ASP A 469 -22.92 -11.28 -9.00
CA ASP A 469 -23.38 -10.08 -8.29
C ASP A 469 -22.58 -8.87 -8.79
N GLU A 470 -23.27 -7.83 -9.27
CA GLU A 470 -22.64 -6.60 -9.78
C GLU A 470 -21.81 -5.97 -8.65
N ARG A 471 -20.52 -6.31 -8.62
CA ARG A 471 -19.53 -5.66 -7.77
C ARG A 471 -18.84 -4.59 -8.62
N PRO A 472 -18.69 -3.35 -8.12
CA PRO A 472 -18.27 -2.19 -8.94
C PRO A 472 -16.84 -2.27 -9.52
N TYR A 473 -16.07 -3.31 -9.20
CA TYR A 473 -14.68 -3.50 -9.61
C TYR A 473 -14.47 -4.68 -10.56
N LEU A 474 -15.44 -5.60 -10.69
CA LEU A 474 -15.37 -6.62 -11.72
C LEU A 474 -15.91 -6.01 -13.02
N PRO A 475 -15.24 -6.22 -14.17
CA PRO A 475 -15.83 -5.79 -15.43
C PRO A 475 -17.19 -6.46 -15.59
N LYS A 476 -18.14 -5.76 -16.22
CA LYS A 476 -19.37 -6.41 -16.66
C LYS A 476 -18.96 -7.63 -17.48
N PRO A 477 -19.52 -8.81 -17.21
CA PRO A 477 -18.92 -10.05 -17.63
C PRO A 477 -19.32 -10.41 -19.06
N TRP A 478 -19.14 -9.47 -19.97
CA TRP A 478 -19.35 -9.69 -21.38
C TRP A 478 -18.15 -10.44 -21.92
N LEU A 479 -18.42 -11.57 -22.57
CA LEU A 479 -17.42 -12.28 -23.34
C LEU A 479 -17.61 -11.91 -24.80
N TYR A 480 -16.57 -11.30 -25.38
CA TYR A 480 -16.56 -10.94 -26.78
C TYR A 480 -15.84 -12.05 -27.54
N ARG A 481 -16.56 -12.83 -28.32
CA ARG A 481 -15.98 -13.86 -29.19
C ARG A 481 -15.53 -13.21 -30.50
N LEU A 482 -14.27 -13.41 -30.85
CA LEU A 482 -13.69 -12.92 -32.09
C LEU A 482 -13.58 -14.06 -33.09
N GLN A 483 -13.93 -13.79 -34.36
CA GLN A 483 -13.91 -14.79 -35.43
C GLN A 483 -13.03 -14.34 -36.59
N SER A 484 -12.44 -15.32 -37.29
CA SER A 484 -11.75 -15.10 -38.56
C SER A 484 -12.74 -15.16 -39.73
N VAL A 485 -12.66 -14.21 -40.66
CA VAL A 485 -13.51 -14.16 -41.87
C VAL A 485 -13.32 -15.41 -42.76
N ARG A 486 -12.18 -16.09 -42.67
CA ARG A 486 -11.87 -17.26 -43.52
C ARG A 486 -12.58 -18.55 -43.12
N LEU A 487 -13.17 -18.64 -41.93
CA LEU A 487 -13.82 -19.88 -41.46
C LEU A 487 -15.28 -20.03 -41.91
N ASN A 488 -15.88 -19.00 -42.54
CA ASN A 488 -17.28 -19.07 -43.02
C ASN A 488 -17.47 -19.79 -44.37
N SER A 489 -16.42 -20.29 -45.02
CA SER A 489 -16.54 -20.96 -46.33
C SER A 489 -16.77 -22.47 -46.29
N THR A 490 -16.86 -23.10 -45.10
CA THR A 490 -16.99 -24.58 -45.01
C THR A 490 -18.14 -25.11 -44.16
N SER A 491 -19.10 -24.28 -43.72
CA SER A 491 -20.29 -24.75 -43.00
C SER A 491 -21.63 -24.36 -43.64
N VAL A 492 -21.70 -24.37 -44.98
CA VAL A 492 -22.98 -24.32 -45.70
C VAL A 492 -23.01 -25.43 -46.77
N SER A 493 -23.23 -26.65 -46.32
CA SER A 493 -23.99 -27.65 -47.08
C SER A 493 -24.46 -28.71 -46.08
N HIS A 494 -25.77 -28.75 -45.90
CA HIS A 494 -26.54 -29.68 -45.08
C HIS A 494 -26.26 -31.15 -45.36
#